data_AF-A6WDA1-F1
#
_entry.id   AF-A6WDA1-F1
#
_cell.length_a   1.000
_cell.length_b   1.000
_cell.length_c   1.000
_cell.angle_alpha   90.00
_cell.angle_beta   90.00
_cell.angle_gamma   90.00
#
_symmetry.space_group_name_H-M   'P 1'
#
loop_
_entity.id
_entity.type
_entity.pdbx_description
1 polymer ?
#
loop_
_entity_poly.entity_id
_entity_poly.type
_entity_poly.pdbx_seq_one_letter_code
_entity_poly.pdbx_strand_id
1 'polypeptide(L)'
;MFRSPAPRPAFPAPSSEPVPVVPAQGREGSRSPASRSAAPPRPSRQRVLVQAWWEQLDEVARRRLLRLAPTDFLPADAALDLQMLGVTVIAVGTVPGEDGYDALYEQPADVVALLAAVRGGRPR
;
A
#
# COMPACT_ATOMS: atom_id res chain seq x y z
N MET A 1 -29.92 13.38 -46.49
CA MET A 1 -30.81 12.29 -46.05
C MET A 1 -30.67 12.14 -44.53
N PHE A 2 -31.61 12.71 -43.78
CA PHE A 2 -31.62 12.64 -42.30
C PHE A 2 -32.28 11.33 -41.86
N ARG A 3 -31.56 10.48 -41.13
CA ARG A 3 -32.12 9.29 -40.50
C ARG A 3 -32.66 9.66 -39.11
N SER A 4 -33.98 9.50 -38.94
CA SER A 4 -34.65 9.61 -37.64
C SER A 4 -34.11 8.56 -36.65
N PRO A 5 -33.84 8.91 -35.39
CA PRO A 5 -33.54 7.93 -34.35
C PRO A 5 -34.83 7.26 -33.85
N ALA A 6 -34.78 5.93 -33.71
CA ALA A 6 -35.87 5.10 -33.19
C ALA A 6 -36.09 5.32 -31.67
N PRO A 7 -37.34 5.19 -31.17
CA PRO A 7 -37.65 5.34 -29.75
C PRO A 7 -37.12 4.16 -28.92
N ARG A 8 -36.56 4.47 -27.74
CA ARG A 8 -36.10 3.49 -26.75
C ARG A 8 -37.30 2.82 -26.05
N PRO A 9 -37.25 1.51 -25.76
CA PRO A 9 -38.27 0.87 -24.93
C PRO A 9 -38.15 1.33 -23.47
N ALA A 10 -39.31 1.59 -22.85
CA ALA A 10 -39.46 1.93 -21.45
C ALA A 10 -39.17 0.70 -20.57
N PHE A 11 -38.30 0.86 -19.57
CA PHE A 11 -38.08 -0.13 -18.52
C PHE A 11 -39.22 -0.05 -17.49
N PRO A 12 -39.82 -1.17 -17.07
CA PRO A 12 -40.74 -1.16 -15.93
C PRO A 12 -39.97 -0.94 -14.62
N ALA A 13 -40.55 -0.13 -13.73
CA ALA A 13 -40.04 0.17 -12.39
C ALA A 13 -40.00 -1.08 -11.50
N PRO A 14 -39.05 -1.17 -10.55
CA PRO A 14 -39.05 -2.25 -9.55
C PRO A 14 -40.16 -2.01 -8.52
N SER A 15 -41.08 -2.99 -8.40
CA SER A 15 -42.04 -3.08 -7.30
C SER A 15 -41.30 -3.13 -5.97
N SER A 16 -41.51 -2.13 -5.12
CA SER A 16 -41.11 -2.17 -3.71
C SER A 16 -42.11 -3.01 -2.92
N GLU A 17 -41.75 -4.26 -2.62
CA GLU A 17 -42.41 -5.02 -1.55
C GLU A 17 -41.76 -4.67 -0.19
N PRO A 18 -42.53 -4.34 0.85
CA PRO A 18 -42.02 -4.18 2.19
C PRO A 18 -41.82 -5.54 2.86
N VAL A 19 -40.57 -5.87 3.16
CA VAL A 19 -40.18 -7.06 3.95
C VAL A 19 -40.62 -6.87 5.41
N PRO A 20 -41.24 -7.88 6.07
CA PRO A 20 -41.66 -7.78 7.46
C PRO A 20 -40.47 -7.80 8.42
N VAL A 21 -40.47 -6.83 9.34
CA VAL A 21 -39.57 -6.75 10.49
C VAL A 21 -39.89 -7.87 11.49
N VAL A 22 -38.88 -8.68 11.84
CA VAL A 22 -38.97 -9.69 12.91
C VAL A 22 -38.13 -9.20 14.09
N PRO A 23 -38.71 -8.93 15.27
CA PRO A 23 -37.97 -8.73 16.50
C PRO A 23 -38.05 -9.96 17.41
N ALA A 24 -36.91 -10.52 17.81
CA ALA A 24 -36.74 -11.33 19.02
C ALA A 24 -35.24 -11.58 19.22
N GLN A 25 -34.59 -10.86 20.15
CA GLN A 25 -34.41 -11.24 21.55
C GLN A 25 -33.51 -12.47 21.76
N GLY A 26 -32.49 -12.27 22.59
CA GLY A 26 -31.90 -13.33 23.41
C GLY A 26 -30.53 -13.81 22.96
N ARG A 27 -29.48 -13.23 23.56
CA ARG A 27 -28.36 -13.97 24.16
C ARG A 27 -27.40 -13.00 24.85
N GLU A 28 -27.74 -12.65 26.10
CA GLU A 28 -26.71 -12.53 27.12
C GLU A 28 -26.07 -13.90 27.31
N GLY A 29 -24.75 -13.94 27.26
CA GLY A 29 -23.99 -15.17 27.26
C GLY A 29 -22.52 -14.86 27.11
N SER A 30 -21.93 -14.37 28.20
CA SER A 30 -20.57 -14.64 28.64
C SER A 30 -19.58 -15.08 27.55
N ARG A 31 -18.65 -14.18 27.22
CA ARG A 31 -17.21 -14.47 27.25
C ARG A 31 -16.50 -13.16 26.93
N SER A 32 -15.95 -12.54 27.96
CA SER A 32 -14.77 -11.68 27.81
C SER A 32 -13.77 -12.46 26.94
N PRO A 33 -13.41 -11.99 25.74
CA PRO A 33 -12.30 -12.59 25.05
C PRO A 33 -11.08 -12.26 25.90
N ALA A 34 -10.56 -13.32 26.52
CA ALA A 34 -9.27 -13.37 27.15
C ALA A 34 -8.28 -12.48 26.40
N SER A 35 -7.53 -11.69 27.16
CA SER A 35 -6.28 -11.08 26.75
C SER A 35 -5.60 -11.98 25.74
N ARG A 36 -5.75 -11.65 24.45
CA ARG A 36 -4.97 -12.30 23.41
C ARG A 36 -3.56 -11.87 23.72
N SER A 37 -2.79 -12.77 24.33
CA SER A 37 -1.37 -12.90 24.00
C SER A 37 -1.29 -13.11 22.50
N ALA A 38 -1.49 -12.03 21.75
CA ALA A 38 -1.26 -11.97 20.34
C ALA A 38 0.25 -12.10 20.23
N ALA A 39 0.71 -13.31 19.91
CA ALA A 39 2.04 -13.50 19.39
C ALA A 39 2.30 -12.37 18.38
N PRO A 40 3.50 -11.72 18.42
CA PRO A 40 3.77 -10.58 17.56
C PRO A 40 3.42 -10.97 16.12
N PRO A 41 2.70 -10.11 15.37
CA PRO A 41 2.35 -10.42 13.99
C PRO A 41 3.64 -10.75 13.25
N ARG A 42 3.68 -11.92 12.61
CA ARG A 42 4.83 -12.32 11.81
C ARG A 42 5.13 -11.20 10.80
N PRO A 43 6.40 -10.82 10.60
CA PRO A 43 6.72 -9.78 9.63
C PRO A 43 6.19 -10.20 8.26
N SER A 44 5.64 -9.23 7.51
CA SER A 44 5.23 -9.46 6.12
C SER A 44 6.44 -9.92 5.30
N ARG A 45 6.21 -10.74 4.27
CA ARG A 45 7.27 -11.16 3.35
C ARG A 45 8.00 -9.96 2.74
N GLN A 46 7.27 -8.89 2.40
CA GLN A 46 7.82 -7.64 1.91
C GLN A 46 8.77 -7.00 2.92
N ARG A 47 8.40 -6.92 4.20
CA ARG A 47 9.29 -6.38 5.25
C ARG A 47 10.59 -7.17 5.40
N VAL A 48 10.55 -8.50 5.27
CA VAL A 48 11.76 -9.35 5.30
C VAL A 48 12.68 -9.05 4.11
N LEU A 49 12.10 -8.89 2.91
CA LEU A 49 12.86 -8.57 1.69
C LEU A 49 13.46 -7.16 1.74
N VAL A 50 12.71 -6.17 2.22
CA VAL A 50 13.17 -4.80 2.41
C VAL A 50 14.30 -4.73 3.45
N GLN A 51 14.23 -5.53 4.52
CA GLN A 51 15.31 -5.63 5.50
C GLN A 51 16.58 -6.25 4.88
N ALA A 52 16.45 -7.36 4.15
CA ALA A 52 17.58 -7.99 3.48
C ALA A 52 18.24 -7.07 2.43
N TRP A 53 17.42 -6.34 1.66
CA TRP A 53 17.90 -5.30 0.74
C TRP A 53 18.73 -4.25 1.47
N TRP A 54 18.20 -3.69 2.57
CA TRP A 54 18.90 -2.67 3.36
C TRP A 54 20.25 -3.16 3.89
N GLU A 55 20.33 -4.42 4.30
CA GLU A 55 21.56 -5.05 4.79
C GLU A 55 22.62 -5.23 3.69
N GLN A 56 22.22 -5.31 2.43
CA GLN A 56 23.12 -5.41 1.27
C GLN A 56 23.65 -4.05 0.79
N LEU A 57 22.95 -2.96 1.12
CA LEU A 57 23.36 -1.61 0.71
C LEU A 57 24.68 -1.19 1.37
N ASP A 58 25.49 -0.48 0.59
CA ASP A 58 26.71 0.14 1.08
C ASP A 58 26.41 1.40 1.91
N GLU A 59 27.41 1.87 2.63
CA GLU A 59 27.28 3.03 3.53
C GLU A 59 26.93 4.33 2.78
N VAL A 60 27.31 4.46 1.49
CA VAL A 60 26.94 5.65 0.70
C VAL A 60 25.47 5.59 0.32
N ALA A 61 24.95 4.47 -0.19
CA ALA A 61 23.53 4.32 -0.52
C ALA A 61 22.65 4.47 0.72
N ARG A 62 23.02 3.85 1.85
CA ARG A 62 22.26 4.00 3.12
C ARG A 62 22.17 5.46 3.55
N ARG A 63 23.27 6.21 3.53
CA ARG A 63 23.26 7.64 3.88
C ARG A 63 22.42 8.48 2.92
N ARG A 64 22.41 8.16 1.63
CA ARG A 64 21.55 8.83 0.64
C ARG A 64 20.07 8.58 0.95
N LEU A 65 19.68 7.31 1.17
CA LEU A 65 18.30 6.94 1.49
C LEU A 65 17.83 7.49 2.85
N LEU A 66 18.72 7.60 3.83
CA LEU A 66 18.38 8.21 5.13
C LEU A 66 18.05 9.71 5.03
N ARG A 67 18.43 10.39 3.95
CA ARG A 67 18.09 11.80 3.72
C ARG A 67 16.71 12.00 3.09
N LEU A 68 16.09 10.95 2.54
CA LEU A 68 14.78 11.05 1.88
C LEU A 68 13.67 11.34 2.89
N ALA A 69 12.87 12.37 2.70
CA ALA A 69 11.63 12.55 3.43
C ALA A 69 10.66 11.38 3.14
N PRO A 70 9.70 11.09 4.04
CA PRO A 70 8.68 10.08 3.79
C PRO A 70 7.84 10.33 2.52
N THR A 71 7.79 11.59 2.09
CA THR A 71 7.05 12.06 0.90
C THR A 71 7.93 12.15 -0.35
N ASP A 72 9.23 11.89 -0.24
CA ASP A 72 10.13 11.94 -1.39
C ASP A 72 9.94 10.71 -2.28
N PHE A 73 10.43 10.80 -3.51
CA PHE A 73 10.44 9.66 -4.42
C PHE A 73 11.64 8.75 -4.16
N LEU A 74 11.43 7.46 -4.40
CA LEU A 74 12.50 6.48 -4.35
C LEU A 74 13.39 6.62 -5.61
N PRO A 75 14.72 6.65 -5.47
CA PRO A 75 15.63 6.65 -6.62
C PRO A 75 15.41 5.42 -7.50
N ALA A 76 15.60 5.58 -8.82
CA ALA A 76 15.37 4.51 -9.79
C ALA A 76 16.18 3.24 -9.50
N ASP A 77 17.45 3.38 -9.11
CA ASP A 77 18.31 2.26 -8.75
C ASP A 77 17.75 1.46 -7.57
N ALA A 78 17.33 2.15 -6.52
CA ALA A 78 16.73 1.53 -5.34
C ALA A 78 15.38 0.87 -5.65
N ALA A 79 14.57 1.48 -6.51
CA ALA A 79 13.32 0.91 -6.97
C ALA A 79 13.55 -0.39 -7.76
N LEU A 80 14.55 -0.41 -8.65
CA LEU A 80 14.91 -1.58 -9.44
C LEU A 80 15.40 -2.74 -8.54
N ASP A 81 16.29 -2.45 -7.58
CA ASP A 81 16.78 -3.46 -6.63
C ASP A 81 15.64 -4.10 -5.84
N LEU A 82 14.71 -3.28 -5.35
CA LEU A 82 13.53 -3.76 -4.63
C LEU A 82 12.62 -4.62 -5.51
N GLN A 83 12.40 -4.20 -6.76
CA GLN A 83 11.62 -4.99 -7.72
C GLN A 83 12.27 -6.34 -8.04
N MET A 84 13.61 -6.38 -8.19
CA MET A 84 14.35 -7.64 -8.40
C MET A 84 14.22 -8.60 -7.23
N LEU A 85 14.07 -8.09 -6.00
CA LEU A 85 13.79 -8.89 -4.80
C LEU A 85 12.32 -9.30 -4.68
N GLY A 86 11.45 -8.84 -5.58
CA GLY A 86 10.01 -9.12 -5.57
C GLY A 86 9.20 -8.19 -4.68
N VAL A 87 9.75 -7.04 -4.27
CA VAL A 87 9.02 -5.99 -3.58
C VAL A 87 8.27 -5.15 -4.61
N THR A 88 6.97 -4.92 -4.37
CA THR A 88 6.15 -4.11 -5.27
C THR A 88 6.50 -2.63 -5.09
N VAL A 89 6.91 -1.99 -6.18
CA VAL A 89 7.19 -0.55 -6.22
C VAL A 89 6.34 0.07 -7.34
N ILE A 90 5.69 1.19 -7.04
CA ILE A 90 4.75 1.85 -7.96
C ILE A 90 5.46 3.01 -8.63
N ALA A 91 5.48 3.03 -9.96
CA ALA A 91 5.91 4.20 -10.73
C ALA A 91 4.75 5.22 -10.75
N VAL A 92 5.01 6.43 -10.27
CA VAL A 92 3.99 7.49 -10.11
C VAL A 92 4.09 8.57 -11.18
N GLY A 93 5.19 8.60 -11.93
CA GLY A 93 5.36 9.54 -13.04
C GLY A 93 6.76 9.52 -13.60
N THR A 94 7.05 10.52 -14.42
CA THR A 94 8.38 10.77 -14.96
C THR A 94 8.71 12.26 -14.88
N VAL A 95 10.00 12.56 -14.76
CA VAL A 95 10.52 13.95 -14.79
C VAL A 95 11.59 14.08 -15.87
N PRO A 96 11.78 15.27 -16.47
CA PRO A 96 12.88 15.48 -17.40
C PRO A 96 14.23 15.34 -16.68
N GLY A 97 15.10 14.49 -17.21
CA GLY A 97 16.48 14.27 -16.79
C GLY A 97 17.48 14.65 -17.90
N GLU A 98 18.78 14.52 -17.63
CA GLU A 98 19.83 14.87 -18.61
C GLU A 98 19.75 14.04 -19.90
N ASP A 99 19.42 12.76 -19.80
CA ASP A 99 19.37 11.81 -20.92
C ASP A 99 17.94 11.47 -21.39
N GLY A 100 16.92 12.17 -20.89
CA GLY A 100 15.52 11.93 -21.26
C GLY A 100 14.55 12.10 -20.10
N TYR A 101 13.86 11.02 -19.73
CA TYR A 101 12.86 11.02 -18.65
C TYR A 101 13.24 10.04 -17.56
N ASP A 102 13.39 10.55 -16.33
CA ASP A 102 13.64 9.73 -15.15
C ASP A 102 12.31 9.32 -14.51
N ALA A 103 12.17 8.03 -14.22
CA ALA A 103 11.00 7.49 -13.55
C ALA A 103 10.98 7.89 -12.06
N LEU A 104 9.82 8.35 -11.60
CA LEU A 104 9.54 8.61 -10.19
C LEU A 104 8.83 7.40 -9.59
N TYR A 105 9.35 6.91 -8.48
CA TYR A 105 8.80 5.76 -7.77
C TYR A 105 8.29 6.16 -6.39
N GLU A 106 7.11 5.67 -6.02
CA GLU A 106 6.59 5.81 -4.66
C GLU A 106 7.40 4.94 -3.69
N GLN A 107 7.67 5.47 -2.50
CA GLN A 107 8.31 4.68 -1.44
C GLN A 107 7.31 3.65 -0.88
N PRO A 108 7.60 2.34 -0.94
CA PRO A 108 6.74 1.34 -0.30
C PRO A 108 6.63 1.59 1.21
N ALA A 109 5.45 1.37 1.78
CA ALA A 109 5.21 1.61 3.21
C ALA A 109 6.22 0.88 4.12
N ASP A 110 6.66 -0.32 3.73
CA ASP A 110 7.69 -1.08 4.45
C ASP A 110 9.08 -0.40 4.41
N VAL A 111 9.43 0.26 3.30
CA VAL A 111 10.67 1.04 3.17
C VAL A 111 10.59 2.29 4.05
N VAL A 112 9.46 3.01 4.00
CA VAL A 112 9.25 4.19 4.85
C VAL A 112 9.33 3.81 6.34
N ALA A 113 8.66 2.72 6.73
CA ALA A 113 8.70 2.20 8.10
C ALA A 113 10.12 1.80 8.53
N LEU A 114 10.88 1.15 7.64
CA LEU A 114 12.28 0.81 7.91
C LEU A 114 13.14 2.06 8.08
N LEU A 115 13.08 3.02 7.15
CA LEU A 115 13.87 4.26 7.22
C LEU A 115 13.51 5.07 8.46
N ALA A 116 12.23 5.14 8.84
CA ALA A 116 11.79 5.76 10.07
C ALA A 116 12.35 5.05 11.32
N ALA A 117 12.34 3.71 11.34
CA ALA A 117 12.90 2.93 12.44
C ALA A 117 14.41 3.12 12.57
N VAL A 118 15.15 3.17 11.46
CA VAL A 118 16.60 3.41 11.47
C VAL A 118 16.95 4.84 11.89
N ARG A 119 16.14 5.83 11.51
CA ARG A 119 16.31 7.24 11.94
C ARG A 119 15.96 7.46 13.42
N GLY A 120 14.86 6.85 13.86
CA GLY A 120 14.38 6.93 15.25
C GLY A 120 15.16 6.05 16.22
N GLY A 121 15.80 5.00 15.71
CA GLY A 121 16.75 4.15 16.42
C GLY A 121 18.08 4.85 16.61
N ARG A 122 18.13 5.85 17.50
CA ARG A 122 19.40 6.30 18.07
C ARG A 122 20.11 5.07 18.66
N PRO A 123 21.35 4.72 18.25
CA PRO A 123 22.24 4.03 19.16
C PRO A 123 22.41 4.94 20.38
N ARG A 124 21.97 4.45 21.55
CA ARG A 124 22.45 4.97 22.83
C ARG A 124 23.86 4.47 23.05
#